data_AF-A0A954G9T9-F1
#
_entry.id   AF-A0A954G9T9-F1
#
_cell.length_a   1.000
_cell.length_b   1.000
_cell.length_c   1.000
_cell.angle_alpha   90.00
_cell.angle_beta   90.00
_cell.angle_gamma   90.00
#
_symmetry.space_group_name_H-M   'P 1'
#
loop_
_entity.id
_entity.type
_entity.pdbx_description
1 polymer ?
#
loop_
_entity_poly.entity_id
_entity_poly.type
_entity_poly.pdbx_seq_one_letter_code
_entity_poly.pdbx_strand_id
1 'polypeptide(L)'
;MVLFLGALALFLTLKAPPGLKNGPVEQEPISFERANELLKLKNEGVAYLENEKYTDADRQLEQLTEELPTEVIGFRNLTICRLLQLTPEKLAKQPEGEHLKEQSLQALSRLLQIPPESAVNSILSARIYAALGKPLQAQADLVHATELKPEDAA
;
A
#
# COMPACT_ATOMS: atom_id res chain seq x y z
N MET A 1 40.70 43.09 3.77
CA MET A 1 41.14 42.54 2.48
C MET A 1 42.11 41.40 2.78
N VAL A 2 41.95 40.25 2.10
CA VAL A 2 42.79 39.02 2.20
C VAL A 2 42.48 38.17 3.45
N LEU A 3 42.08 36.89 3.43
CA LEU A 3 41.87 35.87 2.39
C LEU A 3 40.90 34.81 2.96
N PHE A 4 39.81 34.55 2.24
CA PHE A 4 38.86 33.47 2.47
C PHE A 4 39.23 32.34 1.50
N LEU A 5 40.20 31.49 1.84
CA LEU A 5 40.58 30.34 1.00
C LEU A 5 41.47 29.39 1.81
N GLY A 6 40.96 28.21 2.18
CA GLY A 6 41.81 27.21 2.82
C GLY A 6 41.14 26.02 3.50
N ALA A 7 39.83 25.81 3.39
CA ALA A 7 39.17 24.62 3.97
C ALA A 7 38.35 23.81 2.96
N LEU A 8 38.64 23.93 1.65
CA LEU A 8 37.97 23.16 0.58
C LEU A 8 38.91 22.24 -0.21
N ALA A 9 40.08 21.89 0.32
CA ALA A 9 41.06 21.07 -0.40
C ALA A 9 41.65 19.92 0.43
N LEU A 10 40.87 19.35 1.35
CA LEU A 10 41.27 18.14 2.07
C LEU A 10 40.19 17.05 2.08
N PHE A 11 39.46 16.90 0.97
CA PHE A 11 38.56 15.77 0.75
C PHE A 11 38.79 15.06 -0.60
N LEU A 12 39.93 15.29 -1.26
CA LEU A 12 40.24 14.70 -2.57
C LEU A 12 41.42 13.70 -2.55
N THR A 13 41.80 13.14 -1.40
CA THR A 13 42.85 12.09 -1.34
C THR A 13 42.59 10.93 -0.40
N LEU A 14 41.40 10.81 0.20
CA LEU A 14 41.04 9.60 0.95
C LEU A 14 40.55 8.51 0.00
N LYS A 15 41.48 7.66 -0.44
CA LYS A 15 41.16 6.37 -1.04
C LYS A 15 40.37 5.58 0.01
N ALA A 16 39.09 5.37 -0.23
CA ALA A 16 38.19 4.68 0.68
C ALA A 16 38.77 3.30 1.10
N PRO A 17 38.66 2.91 2.38
CA PRO A 17 39.15 1.61 2.83
C PRO A 17 38.40 0.48 2.10
N PRO A 18 39.10 -0.58 1.65
CA PRO A 18 38.46 -1.70 0.97
C PRO A 18 37.71 -2.54 2.02
N GLY A 19 36.44 -2.19 2.30
CA GLY A 19 35.71 -2.89 3.36
C GLY A 19 34.24 -2.53 3.60
N LEU A 20 33.62 -1.64 2.84
CA LEU A 20 32.18 -1.36 2.96
C LEU A 20 31.46 -1.87 1.71
N LYS A 21 31.23 -3.19 1.65
CA LYS A 21 30.50 -3.85 0.56
C LYS A 21 28.97 -3.82 0.72
N ASN A 22 28.43 -3.04 1.66
CA ASN A 22 26.99 -2.91 1.87
C ASN A 22 26.62 -1.43 2.03
N GLY A 23 26.87 -0.61 1.00
CA GLY A 23 26.13 0.64 0.85
C GLY A 23 24.65 0.34 0.58
N PRO A 24 23.71 1.27 0.80
CA PRO A 24 22.34 1.09 0.34
C PRO A 24 22.40 0.74 -1.15
N VAL A 25 21.72 -0.34 -1.54
CA VAL A 25 21.59 -0.73 -2.95
C VAL A 25 21.13 0.51 -3.70
N GLU A 26 21.98 1.06 -4.56
CA GLU A 26 21.59 2.14 -5.47
C GLU A 26 20.48 1.54 -6.34
N GLN A 27 19.23 1.82 -6.00
CA GLN A 27 18.09 1.46 -6.83
C GLN A 27 18.21 2.32 -8.08
N GLU A 28 18.44 1.68 -9.23
CA GLU A 28 18.42 2.39 -10.50
C GLU A 28 17.07 3.13 -10.63
N PRO A 29 17.09 4.42 -11.02
CA PRO A 29 15.85 5.15 -11.26
C PRO A 29 15.00 4.41 -12.29
N ILE A 30 13.71 4.24 -11.99
CA ILE A 30 12.76 3.68 -12.96
C ILE A 30 12.76 4.52 -14.24
N SER A 31 12.59 3.87 -15.39
CA SER A 31 12.48 4.59 -16.67
C SER A 31 11.21 5.46 -16.71
N PHE A 32 11.24 6.53 -17.51
CA PHE A 32 10.07 7.39 -17.69
C PHE A 32 8.86 6.62 -18.24
N GLU A 33 9.08 5.71 -19.18
CA GLU A 33 8.05 4.84 -19.74
C GLU A 33 7.42 3.98 -18.64
N ARG A 34 8.25 3.34 -17.81
CA ARG A 34 7.79 2.52 -16.70
C ARG A 34 7.01 3.32 -15.66
N ALA A 35 7.49 4.52 -15.32
CA ALA A 35 6.78 5.41 -14.41
C ALA A 35 5.38 5.78 -14.96
N ASN A 36 5.25 6.03 -16.26
CA ASN A 36 3.96 6.32 -16.89
C ASN A 36 3.01 5.12 -16.89
N GLU A 37 3.51 3.91 -17.11
CA GLU A 37 2.70 2.69 -17.01
C GLU A 37 2.11 2.52 -15.61
N LEU A 38 2.94 2.65 -14.57
CA LEU A 38 2.50 2.54 -13.18
C LEU A 38 1.50 3.64 -12.80
N LEU A 39 1.74 4.88 -13.25
CA LEU A 39 0.81 5.98 -13.04
C LEU A 39 -0.51 5.74 -13.75
N LYS A 40 -0.49 5.16 -14.95
CA LYS A 40 -1.70 4.80 -15.69
C LYS A 40 -2.52 3.76 -14.94
N LEU A 41 -1.90 2.66 -14.51
CA LEU A 41 -2.57 1.62 -13.70
C LEU A 41 -3.25 2.23 -12.46
N LYS A 42 -2.51 3.07 -11.72
CA LYS A 42 -3.04 3.75 -10.53
C LYS A 42 -4.23 4.65 -10.88
N ASN A 43 -4.08 5.52 -11.87
CA ASN A 43 -5.09 6.53 -12.19
C ASN A 43 -6.34 5.88 -12.78
N GLU A 44 -6.20 4.89 -13.66
CA GLU A 44 -7.34 4.14 -14.21
C GLU A 44 -8.02 3.32 -13.12
N GLY A 45 -7.27 2.64 -12.26
CA GLY A 45 -7.81 1.90 -11.13
C GLY A 45 -8.65 2.77 -10.19
N VAL A 46 -8.15 3.95 -9.82
CA VAL A 46 -8.90 4.93 -9.01
C VAL A 46 -10.10 5.47 -9.78
N ALA A 47 -9.95 5.84 -11.04
CA ALA A 47 -11.06 6.34 -11.84
C ALA A 47 -12.19 5.32 -11.98
N TYR A 48 -11.88 4.04 -12.20
CA TYR A 48 -12.87 2.98 -12.21
C TYR A 48 -13.54 2.80 -10.84
N LEU A 49 -12.76 2.86 -9.77
CA LEU A 49 -13.26 2.74 -8.39
C LEU A 49 -14.27 3.86 -8.06
N GLU A 50 -13.93 5.11 -8.38
CA GLU A 50 -14.79 6.28 -8.16
C GLU A 50 -16.08 6.26 -9.00
N ASN A 51 -16.09 5.48 -10.08
CA ASN A 51 -17.26 5.30 -10.95
C ASN A 51 -17.98 3.96 -10.71
N GLU A 52 -17.74 3.31 -9.56
CA GLU A 52 -18.35 2.04 -9.16
C GLU A 52 -18.11 0.87 -10.12
N LYS A 53 -17.12 1.00 -11.02
CA LYS A 53 -16.71 -0.04 -11.97
C LYS A 53 -15.72 -0.99 -11.30
N TYR A 54 -16.16 -1.67 -10.25
CA TYR A 54 -15.28 -2.42 -9.36
C TYR A 54 -14.48 -3.53 -10.05
N THR A 55 -15.06 -4.23 -11.03
CA THR A 55 -14.33 -5.30 -11.75
C THR A 55 -13.16 -4.74 -12.57
N ASP A 56 -13.32 -3.56 -13.17
CA ASP A 56 -12.24 -2.92 -13.92
C ASP A 56 -11.21 -2.30 -12.98
N ALA A 57 -11.67 -1.71 -11.86
CA ALA A 57 -10.80 -1.20 -10.81
C ALA A 57 -9.93 -2.30 -10.20
N ASP A 58 -10.50 -3.45 -9.83
CA ASP A 58 -9.79 -4.59 -9.25
C ASP A 58 -8.64 -5.02 -10.16
N ARG A 59 -8.90 -5.19 -11.47
CA ARG A 59 -7.87 -5.57 -12.45
C ARG A 59 -6.69 -4.60 -12.49
N GLN A 60 -6.96 -3.30 -12.58
CA GLN A 60 -5.88 -2.29 -12.68
C GLN A 60 -5.08 -2.20 -11.37
N LEU A 61 -5.77 -2.28 -10.23
CA LEU A 61 -5.16 -2.18 -8.91
C LEU A 61 -4.39 -3.45 -8.53
N GLU A 62 -4.88 -4.63 -8.92
CA GLU A 62 -4.17 -5.90 -8.74
C GLU A 62 -2.86 -5.89 -9.53
N GLN A 63 -2.90 -5.52 -10.81
CA GLN A 63 -1.69 -5.36 -11.61
C GLN A 63 -0.73 -4.34 -10.98
N LEU A 64 -1.23 -3.20 -10.48
CA LEU A 64 -0.38 -2.23 -9.79
C LEU A 64 0.32 -2.84 -8.56
N THR A 65 -0.38 -3.68 -7.79
CA THR A 65 0.21 -4.32 -6.59
C THR A 65 1.21 -5.42 -6.92
N GLU A 66 1.07 -6.09 -8.07
CA GLU A 66 2.09 -7.03 -8.56
C GLU A 66 3.37 -6.29 -8.95
N GLU A 67 3.21 -5.13 -9.58
CA GLU A 67 4.31 -4.32 -10.09
C GLU A 67 5.01 -3.51 -8.98
N LEU A 68 4.28 -3.18 -7.91
CA LEU A 68 4.77 -2.44 -6.74
C LEU A 68 4.39 -3.18 -5.43
N PRO A 69 4.97 -4.35 -5.16
CA PRO A 69 4.54 -5.24 -4.07
C PRO A 69 4.84 -4.74 -2.66
N THR A 70 5.56 -3.61 -2.55
CA THR A 70 5.91 -2.97 -1.26
C THR A 70 5.24 -1.61 -1.09
N GLU A 71 4.45 -1.17 -2.07
CA GLU A 71 3.81 0.14 -2.06
C GLU A 71 2.41 0.07 -1.43
N VAL A 72 2.14 0.97 -0.49
CA VAL A 72 0.95 0.93 0.37
C VAL A 72 -0.32 1.38 -0.35
N ILE A 73 -0.24 2.38 -1.25
CA ILE A 73 -1.39 2.98 -1.93
C ILE A 73 -2.08 1.96 -2.85
N GLY A 74 -1.32 1.17 -3.61
CA GLY A 74 -1.84 0.10 -4.45
C GLY A 74 -2.69 -0.89 -3.65
N PHE A 75 -2.12 -1.44 -2.57
CA PHE A 75 -2.83 -2.40 -1.71
C PHE A 75 -4.00 -1.77 -0.96
N ARG A 76 -3.90 -0.50 -0.54
CA ARG A 76 -5.00 0.21 0.12
C ARG A 76 -6.19 0.37 -0.82
N ASN A 77 -5.94 0.83 -2.04
CA ASN A 77 -7.01 1.01 -3.04
C ASN A 77 -7.60 -0.33 -3.47
N LEU A 78 -6.78 -1.36 -3.67
CA LEU A 78 -7.27 -2.71 -3.98
C LEU A 78 -8.16 -3.25 -2.85
N THR A 79 -7.73 -3.08 -1.60
CA THR A 79 -8.50 -3.53 -0.43
C THR A 79 -9.81 -2.75 -0.29
N ILE A 80 -9.83 -1.44 -0.57
CA ILE A 80 -11.07 -0.64 -0.62
C ILE A 80 -11.99 -1.14 -1.74
N CYS A 81 -11.46 -1.37 -2.94
CA CYS A 81 -12.23 -1.88 -4.08
C CYS A 81 -12.92 -3.20 -3.72
N ARG A 82 -12.18 -4.14 -3.11
CA ARG A 82 -12.71 -5.44 -2.70
C ARG A 82 -13.69 -5.33 -1.54
N LEU A 83 -13.45 -4.46 -0.55
CA LEU A 83 -14.40 -4.15 0.52
C LEU A 83 -15.76 -3.71 -0.03
N LEU A 84 -15.78 -2.80 -1.00
CA LEU A 84 -17.03 -2.29 -1.59
C LEU A 84 -17.82 -3.38 -2.33
N GLN A 85 -17.17 -4.47 -2.70
CA GLN A 85 -17.82 -5.62 -3.32
C GLN A 85 -18.32 -6.67 -2.31
N LEU A 86 -17.92 -6.61 -1.04
CA LEU A 86 -18.34 -7.55 0.01
C LEU A 86 -19.78 -7.28 0.48
N THR A 87 -20.74 -7.38 -0.45
CA THR A 87 -22.17 -7.28 -0.13
C THR A 87 -22.73 -8.65 0.22
N PRO A 88 -23.80 -8.73 1.04
CA PRO A 88 -24.46 -10.00 1.34
C PRO A 88 -24.86 -10.78 0.09
N GLU A 89 -25.33 -10.09 -0.95
CA GLU A 89 -25.77 -10.71 -2.20
C GLU A 89 -24.61 -11.32 -2.99
N LYS A 90 -23.44 -10.68 -2.99
CA LYS A 90 -22.24 -11.25 -3.64
C LYS A 90 -21.66 -12.39 -2.83
N LEU A 91 -21.60 -12.25 -1.50
CA LEU A 91 -21.11 -13.30 -0.60
C LEU A 91 -21.96 -14.57 -0.60
N ALA A 92 -23.28 -14.45 -0.84
CA ALA A 92 -24.17 -15.60 -0.93
C ALA A 92 -24.00 -16.43 -2.20
N LYS A 93 -23.33 -15.89 -3.25
CA LYS A 93 -23.12 -16.60 -4.52
C LYS A 93 -21.94 -17.54 -4.41
N GLN A 94 -22.10 -18.77 -4.88
CA GLN A 94 -21.06 -19.79 -4.84
C GLN A 94 -20.69 -20.21 -6.27
N PRO A 95 -19.39 -20.30 -6.61
CA PRO A 95 -18.22 -20.14 -5.73
C PRO A 95 -17.70 -18.68 -5.57
N GLU A 96 -18.31 -17.70 -6.26
CA GLU A 96 -17.74 -16.36 -6.43
C GLU A 96 -17.60 -15.58 -5.12
N GLY A 97 -18.53 -15.75 -4.19
CA GLY A 97 -18.53 -15.08 -2.89
C GLY A 97 -17.37 -15.54 -2.00
N GLU A 98 -17.05 -16.84 -1.98
CA GLU A 98 -15.88 -17.35 -1.24
C GLU A 98 -14.58 -16.86 -1.89
N HIS A 99 -14.51 -16.85 -3.22
CA HIS A 99 -13.35 -16.33 -3.92
C HIS A 99 -13.10 -14.84 -3.61
N LEU A 100 -14.16 -14.02 -3.65
CA LEU A 100 -14.07 -12.60 -3.32
C LEU A 100 -13.61 -12.39 -1.86
N LYS A 101 -14.12 -13.20 -0.93
CA LYS A 101 -13.71 -13.17 0.47
C LYS A 101 -12.21 -13.51 0.62
N GLU A 102 -11.72 -14.55 -0.04
CA GLU A 102 -10.31 -14.92 -0.03
C GLU A 102 -9.43 -13.81 -0.60
N GLN A 103 -9.78 -13.28 -1.77
CA GLN A 103 -9.07 -12.17 -2.41
C GLN A 103 -9.04 -10.91 -1.54
N SER A 104 -10.13 -10.61 -0.84
CA SER A 104 -10.22 -9.46 0.07
C SER A 104 -9.29 -9.62 1.28
N LEU A 105 -9.29 -10.81 1.90
CA LEU A 105 -8.43 -11.11 3.04
C LEU A 105 -6.95 -11.17 2.64
N GLN A 106 -6.64 -11.64 1.43
CA GLN A 106 -5.28 -11.66 0.90
C GLN A 106 -4.75 -10.24 0.67
N ALA A 107 -5.53 -9.36 0.03
CA ALA A 107 -5.14 -7.96 -0.18
C ALA A 107 -4.92 -7.23 1.15
N LEU A 108 -5.83 -7.43 2.11
CA LEU A 108 -5.72 -6.89 3.46
C LEU A 108 -4.46 -7.40 4.19
N SER A 109 -4.19 -8.70 4.13
CA SER A 109 -3.01 -9.31 4.75
C SER A 109 -1.72 -8.70 4.20
N ARG A 110 -1.65 -8.50 2.88
CA ARG A 110 -0.51 -7.82 2.24
C ARG A 110 -0.39 -6.37 2.69
N LEU A 111 -1.50 -5.62 2.74
CA LEU A 111 -1.51 -4.24 3.20
C LEU A 111 -0.97 -4.09 4.62
N LEU A 112 -1.36 -4.99 5.54
CA LEU A 112 -0.92 -4.96 6.94
C LEU A 112 0.54 -5.38 7.12
N GLN A 113 1.14 -6.06 6.15
CA GLN A 113 2.57 -6.40 6.14
C GLN A 113 3.46 -5.26 5.69
N ILE A 114 2.91 -4.17 5.13
CA ILE A 114 3.68 -3.02 4.63
C ILE A 114 3.82 -1.98 5.77
N PRO A 115 5.04 -1.74 6.28
CA PRO A 115 5.26 -0.73 7.32
C PRO A 115 5.16 0.70 6.77
N PRO A 116 4.89 1.71 7.62
CA PRO A 116 4.60 1.59 9.06
C PRO A 116 3.16 1.14 9.32
N GLU A 117 2.91 0.71 10.55
CA GLU A 117 1.53 0.54 11.05
C GLU A 117 0.72 1.83 10.87
N SER A 118 -0.56 1.70 10.54
CA SER A 118 -1.40 2.81 10.14
C SER A 118 -2.82 2.60 10.64
N ALA A 119 -3.34 3.54 11.43
CA ALA A 119 -4.73 3.55 11.90
C ALA A 119 -5.73 3.33 10.76
N VAL A 120 -5.49 3.93 9.58
CA VAL A 120 -6.34 3.73 8.38
C VAL A 120 -6.35 2.28 7.90
N ASN A 121 -5.22 1.55 7.99
CA ASN A 121 -5.17 0.15 7.59
C ASN A 121 -5.93 -0.71 8.61
N SER A 122 -5.84 -0.39 9.90
CA SER A 122 -6.61 -1.05 10.96
C SER A 122 -8.12 -0.80 10.82
N ILE A 123 -8.55 0.43 10.49
CA ILE A 123 -9.95 0.73 10.17
C ILE A 123 -10.42 -0.09 8.96
N LEU A 124 -9.59 -0.20 7.92
CA LEU A 124 -9.93 -0.98 6.74
C LEU A 124 -10.06 -2.48 7.07
N SER A 125 -9.16 -3.00 7.90
CA SER A 125 -9.23 -4.36 8.46
C SER A 125 -10.56 -4.59 9.18
N ALA A 126 -10.93 -3.66 10.06
CA ALA A 126 -12.18 -3.73 10.79
C ALA A 126 -13.41 -3.79 9.87
N ARG A 127 -13.42 -2.96 8.82
CA ARG A 127 -14.54 -2.91 7.86
C ARG A 127 -14.64 -4.20 7.05
N ILE A 128 -13.52 -4.79 6.64
CA ILE A 128 -13.49 -6.11 5.98
C ILE A 128 -14.06 -7.17 6.92
N TYR A 129 -13.57 -7.25 8.16
CA TYR A 129 -14.06 -8.25 9.10
C TYR A 129 -15.52 -8.05 9.49
N ALA A 130 -15.99 -6.82 9.60
CA ALA A 130 -17.40 -6.52 9.81
C ALA A 130 -18.27 -7.02 8.62
N ALA A 131 -17.86 -6.73 7.38
CA ALA A 131 -18.55 -7.19 6.17
C ALA A 131 -18.60 -8.73 6.08
N LEU A 132 -17.57 -9.42 6.61
CA LEU A 132 -17.48 -10.87 6.68
C LEU A 132 -18.16 -11.48 7.92
N GLY A 133 -18.90 -10.70 8.72
CA GLY A 133 -19.62 -11.19 9.90
C GLY A 133 -18.70 -11.58 11.08
N LYS A 134 -17.53 -10.94 11.20
CA LYS A 134 -16.55 -11.16 12.28
C LYS A 134 -16.44 -9.94 13.21
N PRO A 135 -17.46 -9.66 14.03
CA PRO A 135 -17.55 -8.42 14.81
C PRO A 135 -16.48 -8.29 15.90
N LEU A 136 -16.01 -9.40 16.48
CA LEU A 136 -14.97 -9.36 17.52
C LEU A 136 -13.61 -8.93 16.95
N GLN A 137 -13.23 -9.45 15.79
CA GLN A 137 -12.04 -9.01 15.07
C GLN A 137 -12.17 -7.55 14.64
N ALA A 138 -13.33 -7.17 14.10
CA ALA A 138 -13.58 -5.79 13.71
C ALA A 138 -13.44 -4.81 14.89
N GLN A 139 -13.95 -5.18 16.06
CA GLN A 139 -13.80 -4.38 17.28
C GLN A 139 -12.34 -4.27 17.71
N ALA A 140 -11.59 -5.38 17.72
CA ALA A 140 -10.18 -5.36 18.09
C ALA A 140 -9.36 -4.44 17.17
N ASP A 141 -9.61 -4.50 15.86
CA ASP A 141 -8.91 -3.68 14.88
C ASP A 141 -9.26 -2.19 15.00
N LEU A 142 -10.49 -1.84 15.36
CA LEU A 142 -10.88 -0.45 15.67
C LEU A 142 -10.19 0.06 16.95
N VAL A 143 -10.10 -0.76 17.99
CA VAL A 143 -9.37 -0.40 19.22
C VAL A 143 -7.91 -0.14 18.89
N HIS A 144 -7.27 -1.02 18.12
CA HIS A 144 -5.90 -0.82 17.67
C HIS A 144 -5.74 0.47 16.83
N ALA A 145 -6.71 0.81 15.98
CA ALA A 145 -6.68 2.07 15.24
C ALA A 145 -6.65 3.29 16.17
N THR A 146 -7.44 3.27 17.25
CA THR A 146 -7.45 4.34 18.27
C THR A 146 -6.19 4.37 19.11
N GLU A 147 -5.51 3.24 19.31
CA GLU A 147 -4.21 3.20 19.99
C GLU A 147 -3.13 3.85 19.13
N LEU A 148 -3.17 3.64 17.81
CA LEU A 148 -2.23 4.22 16.84
C LEU A 148 -2.44 5.73 16.63
N LYS A 149 -3.70 6.19 16.59
CA LYS A 149 -4.06 7.60 16.47
C LYS A 149 -5.25 7.96 17.37
N PRO A 150 -5.02 8.22 18.66
CA PRO A 150 -6.07 8.55 19.62
C PRO A 150 -6.88 9.80 19.26
N GLU A 151 -6.27 10.74 18.53
CA GLU A 151 -6.87 12.00 18.11
C GLU A 151 -7.77 11.90 16.87
N ASP A 152 -7.77 10.76 16.17
CA ASP A 152 -8.48 10.54 14.90
C ASP A 152 -9.83 9.83 15.10
N ALA A 153 -10.44 9.98 16.29
CA ALA A 153 -11.66 9.29 16.71
C ALA A 153 -12.97 9.93 16.20
N ALA A 154 -12.94 10.68 15.10
CA ALA A 154 -14.07 11.46 14.57
C ALA A 154 -14.70 10.85 13.32
#